data_AF-G9WIN5-F1
#
_entry.id   AF-G9WIN5-F1
#
_cell.length_a   1.000
_cell.length_b   1.000
_cell.length_c   1.000
_cell.angle_alpha   90.00
_cell.angle_beta   90.00
_cell.angle_gamma   90.00
#
_symmetry.space_group_name_H-M   'P 1'
#
loop_
_entity.id
_entity.type
_entity.pdbx_description
1 polymer ?
#
loop_
_entity_poly.entity_id
_entity_poly.type
_entity_poly.pdbx_seq_one_letter_code
_entity_poly.pdbx_strand_id
1 'polypeptide(L)'
;MLSFDSINYTGNYNTKILSAGKTIVPANKSAVFEKLANTNQLPAAGNWTDDFKNVNANGIFGLASQFNVFANNLYQSQSVVGNAAVKNLASTGGDGAGEFGTRGISYIQSSLAFNGVIHSQAGTLILGNAVNYQANFQYGKPGIDRNRLEDFSGNVRQDQKKQQYINFQDQFDQLESHSKTLAAYSKNNVPAISVSSYSPRKTFDLSAIDAINGTKYITIKAADISSTQLFILKGISDATNIVITVDTSGQNNVIFTNSQFFNEVEGRVLVGKNLMFNFFNNANQSDYTGQVTFNNVMTSLNYAVLATAATVNLQSKPFHGNVAANTVNQQYSTYSDEQMSDITMPTPAAPSAPVISDVPDVNFGQINLGGPQSAQGLWSEDLAVTGQQNQKIAINVALTQNFTNQQVDYAADSVRWSLLNLGSQAVTPFSETGVPMTSLSYTIQKSGTSEYPLKNYALVVSNLGSVKYAGNYSATLTWTFTDSP
;
A
#
# COMPACT_ATOMS: atom_id res chain seq x y z
N MET A 1 -4.62 83.62 -22.69
CA MET A 1 -4.60 82.82 -23.92
C MET A 1 -5.27 81.49 -23.63
N LEU A 2 -6.44 81.29 -24.26
CA LEU A 2 -6.99 80.05 -24.85
C LEU A 2 -6.64 78.71 -24.12
N SER A 3 -7.57 78.01 -23.46
CA SER A 3 -8.77 77.27 -23.94
C SER A 3 -8.45 75.79 -24.25
N PHE A 4 -8.83 74.86 -23.34
CA PHE A 4 -9.87 73.80 -23.47
C PHE A 4 -9.45 72.61 -24.39
N ASP A 5 -9.54 71.34 -24.01
CA ASP A 5 -10.71 70.51 -23.65
C ASP A 5 -10.27 69.18 -22.98
N SER A 6 -10.80 68.80 -21.79
CA SER A 6 -11.92 67.84 -21.51
C SER A 6 -11.59 66.35 -21.85
N ILE A 7 -11.87 65.29 -21.07
CA ILE A 7 -13.06 64.79 -20.33
C ILE A 7 -12.57 63.72 -19.29
N ASN A 8 -12.76 63.85 -17.95
CA ASN A 8 -13.82 63.31 -17.05
C ASN A 8 -14.11 61.78 -17.13
N TYR A 9 -14.47 60.99 -16.11
CA TYR A 9 -14.50 60.96 -14.63
C TYR A 9 -15.05 59.54 -14.28
N THR A 10 -14.67 58.84 -13.21
CA THR A 10 -15.44 58.65 -11.94
C THR A 10 -14.78 57.48 -11.16
N GLY A 11 -14.65 57.47 -9.83
CA GLY A 11 -15.08 58.43 -8.83
C GLY A 11 -14.56 58.14 -7.41
N ASN A 12 -14.51 59.22 -6.63
CA ASN A 12 -14.69 59.38 -5.18
C ASN A 12 -13.76 58.67 -4.18
N TYR A 13 -12.62 59.33 -3.91
CA TYR A 13 -12.05 59.40 -2.57
C TYR A 13 -12.70 60.57 -1.81
N ASN A 14 -13.55 60.27 -0.83
CA ASN A 14 -13.87 61.23 0.24
C ASN A 14 -13.06 60.85 1.47
N THR A 15 -11.95 61.57 1.69
CA THR A 15 -11.22 61.59 2.96
C THR A 15 -12.04 62.36 3.98
N LYS A 16 -12.56 61.66 4.99
CA LYS A 16 -13.00 62.27 6.24
C LYS A 16 -12.01 61.85 7.32
N ILE A 17 -11.14 62.77 7.69
CA ILE A 17 -10.26 62.63 8.86
C ILE A 17 -11.17 62.56 10.09
N LEU A 18 -11.17 61.42 10.77
CA LEU A 18 -11.67 61.28 12.13
C LEU A 18 -10.60 60.58 12.97
N SER A 19 -10.23 61.29 14.03
CA SER A 19 -9.28 60.99 15.07
C SER A 19 -9.62 59.75 15.91
N ALA A 20 -8.57 59.21 16.54
CA ALA A 20 -8.50 58.13 17.53
C ALA A 20 -8.56 56.70 16.96
N GLY A 21 -7.45 55.97 17.17
CA GLY A 21 -7.15 54.68 16.59
C GLY A 21 -8.20 53.62 16.88
N LYS A 22 -8.80 53.12 15.81
CA LYS A 22 -9.41 51.78 15.75
C LYS A 22 -8.71 51.03 14.64
N THR A 23 -7.92 50.04 15.01
CA THR A 23 -7.47 49.00 14.10
C THR A 23 -8.71 48.39 13.46
N ILE A 24 -8.88 48.54 12.15
CA ILE A 24 -9.94 47.86 11.41
C ILE A 24 -9.54 46.39 11.35
N VAL A 25 -9.96 45.61 12.35
CA VAL A 25 -9.95 44.14 12.28
C VAL A 25 -11.13 43.74 11.38
N PRO A 26 -10.94 42.89 10.36
CA PRO A 26 -12.04 42.39 9.54
C PRO A 26 -13.15 41.82 10.44
N ALA A 27 -14.38 42.33 10.27
CA ALA A 27 -15.51 42.14 11.20
C ALA A 27 -15.85 40.67 11.53
N ASN A 28 -15.47 39.71 10.69
CA ASN A 28 -15.76 38.29 10.91
C ASN A 28 -14.75 37.57 11.82
N LYS A 29 -13.48 38.00 11.89
CA LYS A 29 -12.48 37.36 12.76
C LYS A 29 -12.73 37.67 14.25
N SER A 30 -13.28 38.85 14.56
CA SER A 30 -13.60 39.24 15.96
C SER A 30 -14.68 38.36 16.58
N ALA A 31 -15.77 38.06 15.84
CA ALA A 31 -16.91 37.29 16.36
C ALA A 31 -16.55 35.82 16.68
N VAL A 32 -15.68 35.19 15.89
CA VAL A 32 -15.21 33.81 16.16
C VAL A 32 -14.37 33.78 17.44
N PHE A 33 -13.44 34.73 17.59
CA PHE A 33 -12.64 34.83 18.81
C PHE A 33 -13.49 35.17 20.02
N GLU A 34 -14.47 36.06 19.92
CA GLU A 34 -15.41 36.35 21.01
C GLU A 34 -16.23 35.11 21.38
N LYS A 35 -16.73 34.34 20.42
CA LYS A 35 -17.45 33.09 20.69
C LYS A 35 -16.57 32.07 21.41
N LEU A 36 -15.37 31.81 20.90
CA LEU A 36 -14.41 30.90 21.51
C LEU A 36 -13.98 31.41 22.89
N ALA A 37 -13.75 32.71 23.04
CA ALA A 37 -13.30 33.30 24.28
C ALA A 37 -14.31 33.25 25.43
N ASN A 38 -15.58 33.02 25.09
CA ASN A 38 -16.68 32.86 26.04
C ASN A 38 -17.14 31.39 26.19
N THR A 39 -16.48 30.44 25.54
CA THR A 39 -16.87 29.02 25.57
C THR A 39 -15.92 28.23 26.47
N ASN A 40 -16.35 27.81 27.66
CA ASN A 40 -15.48 27.04 28.57
C ASN A 40 -15.37 25.54 28.22
N GLN A 41 -16.19 25.05 27.30
CA GLN A 41 -16.19 23.65 26.87
C GLN A 41 -16.41 23.57 25.36
N LEU A 42 -15.48 22.91 24.66
CA LEU A 42 -15.56 22.72 23.22
C LEU A 42 -16.57 21.63 22.84
N PRO A 43 -17.23 21.74 21.66
CA PRO A 43 -18.01 20.65 21.10
C PRO A 43 -17.20 19.36 20.95
N ALA A 44 -17.85 18.22 21.07
CA ALA A 44 -17.22 16.91 20.90
C ALA A 44 -16.67 16.74 19.47
N ALA A 45 -15.48 16.15 19.36
CA ALA A 45 -14.85 15.85 18.07
C ALA A 45 -15.61 14.82 17.25
N GLY A 46 -16.23 13.82 17.87
CA GLY A 46 -16.84 12.70 17.15
C GLY A 46 -15.79 11.74 16.60
N ASN A 47 -16.06 11.11 15.46
CA ASN A 47 -15.13 10.21 14.77
C ASN A 47 -14.72 10.78 13.40
N TRP A 48 -13.49 10.51 12.97
CA TRP A 48 -13.03 10.91 11.65
C TRP A 48 -13.91 10.38 10.50
N THR A 49 -14.59 9.26 10.68
CA THR A 49 -15.50 8.69 9.66
C THR A 49 -16.72 9.57 9.38
N ASP A 50 -17.12 10.41 10.34
CA ASP A 50 -18.23 11.35 10.16
C ASP A 50 -17.86 12.50 9.21
N ASP A 51 -16.59 12.92 9.29
CA ASP A 51 -16.02 14.02 8.51
C ASP A 51 -15.45 13.54 7.15
N PHE A 52 -14.91 12.32 7.09
CA PHE A 52 -14.27 11.76 5.89
C PHE A 52 -14.98 10.48 5.40
N LYS A 53 -16.22 10.63 4.93
CA LYS A 53 -17.09 9.50 4.52
C LYS A 53 -16.60 8.70 3.32
N ASN A 54 -15.72 9.27 2.51
CA ASN A 54 -15.27 8.69 1.23
C ASN A 54 -13.80 8.25 1.25
N VAL A 55 -13.23 7.98 2.43
CA VAL A 55 -11.89 7.38 2.52
C VAL A 55 -11.89 6.04 1.79
N ASN A 56 -10.94 5.86 0.86
CA ASN A 56 -10.81 4.63 0.10
C ASN A 56 -10.37 3.49 1.04
N ALA A 57 -11.28 2.55 1.33
CA ALA A 57 -11.00 1.40 2.18
C ALA A 57 -9.89 0.48 1.60
N ASN A 58 -9.68 0.51 0.29
CA ASN A 58 -8.63 -0.23 -0.40
C ASN A 58 -7.44 0.67 -0.75
N GLY A 59 -7.39 1.90 -0.24
CA GLY A 59 -6.32 2.85 -0.52
C GLY A 59 -5.05 2.55 0.27
N ILE A 60 -3.90 2.88 -0.31
CA ILE A 60 -2.60 2.70 0.33
C ILE A 60 -2.49 3.59 1.58
N PHE A 61 -2.88 4.86 1.50
CA PHE A 61 -2.80 5.80 2.62
C PHE A 61 -4.01 5.73 3.55
N GLY A 62 -5.16 5.24 3.07
CA GLY A 62 -6.40 5.22 3.85
C GLY A 62 -6.73 6.62 4.37
N LEU A 63 -6.95 6.75 5.68
CA LEU A 63 -7.24 8.05 6.32
C LEU A 63 -6.12 9.07 6.13
N ALA A 64 -4.85 8.64 6.09
CA ALA A 64 -3.71 9.55 5.95
C ALA A 64 -3.72 10.33 4.62
N SER A 65 -4.46 9.85 3.60
CA SER A 65 -4.66 10.56 2.32
C SER A 65 -5.40 11.90 2.49
N GLN A 66 -6.17 12.04 3.57
CA GLN A 66 -6.96 13.24 3.88
C GLN A 66 -6.13 14.36 4.52
N PHE A 67 -4.83 14.14 4.74
CA PHE A 67 -3.93 15.07 5.40
C PHE A 67 -2.66 15.28 4.58
N ASN A 68 -2.21 16.52 4.45
CA ASN A 68 -0.91 16.79 3.85
C ASN A 68 0.23 16.24 4.73
N VAL A 69 0.05 16.31 6.06
CA VAL A 69 0.96 15.70 7.03
C VAL A 69 0.18 14.82 8.01
N PHE A 70 0.52 13.53 8.04
CA PHE A 70 0.00 12.55 8.99
C PHE A 70 1.16 11.95 9.78
N ALA A 71 1.36 12.35 11.04
CA ALA A 71 2.57 11.98 11.77
C ALA A 71 2.39 11.75 13.27
N ASN A 72 3.21 10.90 13.87
CA ASN A 72 3.27 10.86 15.34
C ASN A 72 3.90 12.15 15.89
N ASN A 73 4.95 12.67 15.25
CA ASN A 73 5.62 13.88 15.68
C ASN A 73 5.82 14.83 14.51
N LEU A 74 5.38 16.07 14.64
CA LEU A 74 5.67 17.14 13.69
C LEU A 74 6.49 18.23 14.38
N TYR A 75 7.69 18.48 13.86
CA TYR A 75 8.54 19.62 14.21
C TYR A 75 8.47 20.65 13.10
N GLN A 76 7.78 21.76 13.38
CA GLN A 76 7.42 22.76 12.40
C GLN A 76 8.25 24.04 12.59
N SER A 77 9.01 24.46 11.58
CA SER A 77 9.66 25.79 11.54
C SER A 77 8.92 26.80 10.65
N GLN A 78 8.01 26.34 9.79
CA GLN A 78 7.29 27.13 8.77
C GLN A 78 5.86 26.63 8.60
N SER A 79 4.97 27.37 7.92
CA SER A 79 3.54 27.00 7.84
C SER A 79 3.30 25.64 7.20
N VAL A 80 2.41 24.84 7.80
CA VAL A 80 1.72 23.73 7.15
C VAL A 80 0.57 24.32 6.34
N VAL A 81 0.84 24.66 5.08
CA VAL A 81 -0.18 24.88 4.04
C VAL A 81 -0.88 23.54 3.76
N GLY A 82 -2.22 23.57 3.69
CA GLY A 82 -3.10 22.41 3.70
C GLY A 82 -3.62 22.09 5.10
N ASN A 83 -3.53 20.83 5.49
CA ASN A 83 -3.95 20.35 6.81
C ASN A 83 -3.03 19.25 7.35
N ALA A 84 -3.10 19.02 8.66
CA ALA A 84 -2.30 18.00 9.31
C ALA A 84 -3.05 17.30 10.44
N ALA A 85 -2.82 16.01 10.59
CA ALA A 85 -3.17 15.24 11.78
C ALA A 85 -1.87 14.75 12.43
N VAL A 86 -1.63 15.19 13.66
CA VAL A 86 -0.41 14.85 14.38
C VAL A 86 -0.68 14.41 15.81
N LYS A 87 0.13 13.48 16.33
CA LYS A 87 0.03 13.12 17.75
C LYS A 87 0.69 14.18 18.64
N ASN A 88 1.88 14.63 18.28
CA ASN A 88 2.63 15.68 18.96
C ASN A 88 3.03 16.77 17.96
N LEU A 89 2.83 18.02 18.35
CA LEU A 89 3.19 19.19 17.55
C LEU A 89 4.18 20.06 18.32
N ALA A 90 5.33 20.35 17.72
CA ALA A 90 6.33 21.25 18.28
C ALA A 90 6.76 22.30 17.24
N SER A 91 6.96 23.53 17.68
CA SER A 91 7.62 24.56 16.85
C SER A 91 9.10 24.61 17.17
N THR A 92 9.92 24.62 16.13
CA THR A 92 11.35 24.91 16.22
C THR A 92 11.69 26.33 15.78
N GLY A 93 10.69 27.14 15.42
CA GLY A 93 10.82 28.56 15.08
C GLY A 93 10.64 29.50 16.29
N GLY A 94 11.07 30.76 16.14
CA GLY A 94 10.83 31.83 17.13
C GLY A 94 9.35 32.27 17.20
N ASP A 95 9.09 33.38 17.90
CA ASP A 95 7.76 34.02 17.93
C ASP A 95 7.31 34.33 16.49
N GLY A 96 6.28 33.64 16.01
CA GLY A 96 5.88 33.64 14.59
C GLY A 96 6.07 32.30 13.87
N ALA A 97 6.11 31.19 14.60
CA ALA A 97 5.96 29.85 14.05
C ALA A 97 4.79 29.81 13.04
N GLY A 98 5.04 29.25 11.86
CA GLY A 98 4.07 29.29 10.76
C GLY A 98 2.73 28.62 11.09
N GLU A 99 1.74 28.84 10.23
CA GLU A 99 0.37 28.39 10.43
C GLU A 99 0.27 26.86 10.48
N PHE A 100 -0.46 26.32 11.47
CA PHE A 100 -0.81 24.91 11.56
C PHE A 100 -2.12 24.66 10.82
N GLY A 101 -2.01 24.41 9.52
CA GLY A 101 -3.14 24.22 8.61
C GLY A 101 -3.74 25.54 8.14
N THR A 102 -3.95 25.63 6.83
CA THR A 102 -4.57 26.76 6.13
C THR A 102 -5.99 26.44 5.66
N ARG A 103 -6.39 25.16 5.66
CA ARG A 103 -7.73 24.72 5.24
C ARG A 103 -8.15 23.41 5.89
N GLY A 104 -9.39 22.99 5.64
CA GLY A 104 -9.88 21.66 5.98
C GLY A 104 -9.89 21.39 7.49
N ILE A 105 -9.69 20.11 7.85
CA ILE A 105 -9.63 19.65 9.24
C ILE A 105 -8.18 19.37 9.61
N SER A 106 -7.70 20.00 10.69
CA SER A 106 -6.42 19.68 11.32
C SER A 106 -6.62 19.11 12.72
N TYR A 107 -5.75 18.21 13.17
CA TYR A 107 -5.88 17.50 14.44
C TYR A 107 -4.55 17.43 15.22
N ILE A 108 -4.60 17.73 16.51
CA ILE A 108 -3.46 17.59 17.45
C ILE A 108 -3.92 16.69 18.60
N GLN A 109 -3.39 15.47 18.71
CA GLN A 109 -3.91 14.49 19.68
C GLN A 109 -3.44 14.72 21.13
N SER A 110 -2.14 14.92 21.35
CA SER A 110 -1.54 14.73 22.68
C SER A 110 -0.85 15.96 23.24
N SER A 111 0.01 16.61 22.46
CA SER A 111 0.84 17.70 23.00
C SER A 111 1.14 18.79 21.98
N LEU A 112 1.28 20.02 22.50
CA LEU A 112 1.70 21.21 21.77
C LEU A 112 2.85 21.91 22.49
N ALA A 113 3.99 22.07 21.83
CA ALA A 113 5.17 22.78 22.33
C ALA A 113 5.54 23.95 21.41
N PHE A 114 4.97 25.13 21.68
CA PHE A 114 5.21 26.38 20.93
C PHE A 114 5.72 27.48 21.87
N ASN A 115 6.31 28.52 21.27
CA ASN A 115 6.68 29.74 21.97
C ASN A 115 5.51 30.73 21.93
N GLY A 116 4.56 30.55 22.86
CA GLY A 116 3.54 31.55 23.21
C GLY A 116 2.36 31.73 22.25
N VAL A 117 2.50 31.43 20.96
CA VAL A 117 1.43 31.61 19.96
C VAL A 117 1.34 30.41 19.02
N ILE A 118 0.11 29.99 18.70
CA ILE A 118 -0.21 29.08 17.59
C ILE A 118 -1.09 29.82 16.58
N HIS A 119 -0.64 29.86 15.32
CA HIS A 119 -1.43 30.37 14.22
C HIS A 119 -2.12 29.21 13.50
N SER A 120 -3.39 29.34 13.12
CA SER A 120 -4.07 28.35 12.29
C SER A 120 -5.18 29.03 11.49
N GLN A 121 -5.36 28.62 10.24
CA GLN A 121 -6.51 29.02 9.42
C GLN A 121 -7.35 27.80 8.96
N ALA A 122 -7.15 26.63 9.58
CA ALA A 122 -7.93 25.45 9.29
C ALA A 122 -9.43 25.73 9.47
N GLY A 123 -10.26 25.15 8.59
CA GLY A 123 -11.71 25.26 8.69
C GLY A 123 -12.24 24.62 9.98
N THR A 124 -11.56 23.57 10.47
CA THR A 124 -11.78 23.00 11.79
C THR A 124 -10.46 22.56 12.40
N LEU A 125 -10.23 22.94 13.65
CA LEU A 125 -9.12 22.47 14.47
C LEU A 125 -9.68 21.52 15.54
N ILE A 126 -9.20 20.28 15.55
CA ILE A 126 -9.58 19.26 16.52
C ILE A 126 -8.44 19.08 17.51
N LEU A 127 -8.78 19.12 18.79
CA LEU A 127 -7.84 18.93 19.89
C LEU A 127 -8.12 17.58 20.55
N GLY A 128 -7.09 16.81 20.84
CA GLY A 128 -7.25 15.60 21.63
C GLY A 128 -7.50 15.91 23.10
N ASN A 129 -7.97 14.91 23.84
CA ASN A 129 -8.43 15.10 25.24
C ASN A 129 -7.26 15.43 26.19
N ALA A 130 -6.01 15.21 25.77
CA ALA A 130 -4.82 15.57 26.54
C ALA A 130 -4.37 17.03 26.32
N VAL A 131 -4.87 17.70 25.29
CA VAL A 131 -4.55 19.10 24.98
C VAL A 131 -5.49 20.00 25.77
N ASN A 132 -4.96 20.94 26.54
CA ASN A 132 -5.79 21.82 27.36
C ASN A 132 -6.33 22.97 26.52
N TYR A 133 -7.61 23.28 26.67
CA TYR A 133 -8.22 24.45 26.04
C TYR A 133 -8.67 25.46 27.11
N GLN A 134 -8.45 26.74 26.86
CA GLN A 134 -8.89 27.83 27.72
C GLN A 134 -9.56 28.92 26.89
N ALA A 135 -10.81 29.27 27.21
CA ALA A 135 -11.59 30.27 26.48
C ALA A 135 -10.91 31.65 26.49
N ASN A 136 -10.59 32.19 27.66
CA ASN A 136 -9.98 33.50 27.81
C ASN A 136 -8.59 33.37 28.45
N PHE A 137 -7.57 33.09 27.62
CA PHE A 137 -6.21 32.85 28.09
C PHE A 137 -5.41 34.15 28.21
N GLN A 138 -5.13 34.81 27.09
CA GLN A 138 -4.33 36.04 27.04
C GLN A 138 -4.92 37.01 26.01
N TYR A 139 -5.00 38.28 26.36
CA TYR A 139 -5.50 39.36 25.49
C TYR A 139 -6.90 39.11 24.90
N GLY A 140 -7.79 38.45 25.64
CA GLY A 140 -9.14 38.13 25.17
C GLY A 140 -9.19 37.02 24.12
N LYS A 141 -8.10 36.23 23.97
CA LYS A 141 -7.99 35.14 22.99
C LYS A 141 -8.00 33.77 23.67
N PRO A 142 -8.50 32.73 22.99
CA PRO A 142 -8.39 31.36 23.45
C PRO A 142 -6.96 30.86 23.50
N GLY A 143 -6.70 29.99 24.47
CA GLY A 143 -5.45 29.28 24.66
C GLY A 143 -5.59 27.80 24.32
N ILE A 144 -4.54 27.25 23.72
CA ILE A 144 -4.31 25.82 23.53
C ILE A 144 -3.01 25.48 24.25
N ASP A 145 -3.12 24.68 25.30
CA ASP A 145 -2.12 24.52 26.36
C ASP A 145 -1.63 25.87 26.90
N ARG A 146 -0.35 26.20 26.70
CA ARG A 146 0.26 27.47 27.15
C ARG A 146 0.39 28.49 26.02
N ASN A 147 -0.27 28.26 24.88
CA ASN A 147 -0.13 29.04 23.67
C ASN A 147 -1.42 29.74 23.31
N ARG A 148 -1.35 31.01 22.95
CA ARG A 148 -2.48 31.79 22.45
C ARG A 148 -2.81 31.38 21.01
N LEU A 149 -4.08 31.14 20.71
CA LEU A 149 -4.54 30.88 19.35
C LEU A 149 -4.77 32.22 18.62
N GLU A 150 -4.10 32.39 17.48
CA GLU A 150 -4.21 33.56 16.60
C GLU A 150 -4.60 33.18 15.17
N ASP A 151 -5.04 34.19 14.42
CA ASP A 151 -5.47 34.13 13.01
C ASP A 151 -6.57 33.13 12.62
N PHE A 152 -7.17 32.49 13.61
CA PHE A 152 -8.22 31.48 13.43
C PHE A 152 -9.60 32.06 13.10
N SER A 153 -10.31 31.38 12.19
CA SER A 153 -11.70 31.70 11.82
C SER A 153 -12.63 30.48 11.69
N GLY A 154 -12.12 29.28 11.98
CA GLY A 154 -12.85 28.02 11.86
C GLY A 154 -13.60 27.59 13.12
N ASN A 155 -13.89 26.29 13.20
CA ASN A 155 -14.48 25.65 14.38
C ASN A 155 -13.41 24.93 15.21
N VAL A 156 -13.52 24.98 16.53
CA VAL A 156 -12.68 24.14 17.41
C VAL A 156 -13.55 23.04 18.01
N ARG A 157 -13.11 21.78 17.88
CA ARG A 157 -13.72 20.62 18.56
C ARG A 157 -12.69 19.93 19.44
N GLN A 158 -13.14 19.15 20.40
CA GLN A 158 -12.26 18.42 21.30
C GLN A 158 -12.73 16.98 21.51
N ASP A 159 -11.78 16.06 21.52
CA ASP A 159 -11.97 14.68 21.94
C ASP A 159 -12.60 14.62 23.34
N GLN A 160 -13.51 13.66 23.53
CA GLN A 160 -14.03 13.35 24.85
C GLN A 160 -13.12 12.34 25.55
N LYS A 161 -13.26 12.24 26.88
CA LYS A 161 -12.51 11.27 27.68
C LYS A 161 -12.70 9.85 27.12
N LYS A 162 -11.60 9.17 26.78
CA LYS A 162 -11.55 7.83 26.15
C LYS A 162 -12.11 7.75 24.72
N GLN A 163 -12.41 8.87 24.07
CA GLN A 163 -12.82 8.90 22.66
C GLN A 163 -11.79 9.71 21.89
N GLN A 164 -11.05 9.03 21.02
CA GLN A 164 -10.08 9.67 20.16
C GLN A 164 -10.71 9.91 18.79
N TYR A 165 -10.61 11.14 18.27
CA TYR A 165 -11.03 11.45 16.91
C TYR A 165 -10.30 10.57 15.88
N ILE A 166 -8.99 10.36 16.09
CA ILE A 166 -8.15 9.41 15.35
C ILE A 166 -7.34 8.58 16.35
N ASN A 167 -7.38 7.25 16.23
CA ASN A 167 -6.46 6.35 16.92
C ASN A 167 -5.17 6.18 16.08
N PHE A 168 -4.13 6.95 16.40
CA PHE A 168 -2.86 6.90 15.69
C PHE A 168 -2.21 5.52 15.65
N GLN A 169 -2.36 4.69 16.68
CA GLN A 169 -1.75 3.36 16.69
C GLN A 169 -2.34 2.49 15.58
N ASP A 170 -3.67 2.34 15.57
CA ASP A 170 -4.36 1.52 14.57
C ASP A 170 -4.10 2.01 13.14
N GLN A 171 -4.03 3.34 12.95
CA GLN A 171 -3.74 3.91 11.63
C GLN A 171 -2.30 3.65 11.19
N PHE A 172 -1.32 3.74 12.09
CA PHE A 172 0.07 3.43 11.74
C PHE A 172 0.29 1.92 11.53
N ASP A 173 -0.33 1.05 12.34
CA ASP A 173 -0.29 -0.41 12.14
C ASP A 173 -0.83 -0.80 10.75
N GLN A 174 -1.92 -0.14 10.33
CA GLN A 174 -2.48 -0.32 8.98
C GLN A 174 -1.48 0.12 7.89
N LEU A 175 -0.91 1.31 8.03
CA LEU A 175 0.05 1.86 7.08
C LEU A 175 1.33 1.01 6.97
N GLU A 176 1.81 0.44 8.07
CA GLU A 176 2.95 -0.49 8.12
C GLU A 176 2.63 -1.78 7.36
N SER A 177 1.44 -2.35 7.59
CA SER A 177 0.94 -3.51 6.83
C SER A 177 0.85 -3.22 5.33
N HIS A 178 0.38 -2.02 4.96
CA HIS A 178 0.33 -1.58 3.56
C HIS A 178 1.73 -1.42 2.96
N SER A 179 2.67 -0.78 3.67
CA SER A 179 4.06 -0.62 3.25
C SER A 179 4.73 -1.97 2.94
N LYS A 180 4.55 -2.94 3.84
CA LYS A 180 5.04 -4.32 3.66
C LYS A 180 4.41 -5.00 2.45
N THR A 181 3.10 -4.84 2.26
CA THR A 181 2.38 -5.43 1.12
C THR A 181 2.88 -4.86 -0.20
N LEU A 182 3.10 -3.54 -0.27
CA LEU A 182 3.69 -2.89 -1.44
C LEU A 182 5.08 -3.41 -1.75
N ALA A 183 5.94 -3.51 -0.74
CA ALA A 183 7.30 -4.01 -0.90
C ALA A 183 7.31 -5.48 -1.38
N ALA A 184 6.46 -6.33 -0.79
CA ALA A 184 6.32 -7.72 -1.20
C ALA A 184 5.80 -7.85 -2.64
N TYR A 185 4.86 -7.00 -3.04
CA TYR A 185 4.29 -6.96 -4.38
C TYR A 185 5.31 -6.50 -5.42
N SER A 186 6.01 -5.40 -5.16
CA SER A 186 6.92 -4.77 -6.12
C SER A 186 8.31 -5.40 -6.16
N LYS A 187 8.64 -6.37 -5.29
CA LYS A 187 10.02 -6.88 -5.10
C LYS A 187 10.73 -7.33 -6.38
N ASN A 188 9.97 -7.90 -7.32
CA ASN A 188 10.49 -8.40 -8.60
C ASN A 188 10.32 -7.39 -9.75
N ASN A 189 9.59 -6.30 -9.52
CA ASN A 189 9.34 -5.26 -10.51
C ASN A 189 10.48 -4.23 -10.46
N VAL A 190 11.69 -4.68 -10.79
CA VAL A 190 12.89 -3.85 -10.79
C VAL A 190 13.06 -3.25 -12.18
N PRO A 191 13.05 -1.92 -12.34
CA PRO A 191 13.24 -1.28 -13.64
C PRO A 191 14.66 -1.49 -14.14
N ALA A 192 14.84 -1.55 -15.46
CA ALA A 192 16.17 -1.51 -16.04
C ALA A 192 16.74 -0.09 -15.88
N ILE A 193 17.96 0.02 -15.35
CA ILE A 193 18.57 1.31 -15.00
C ILE A 193 19.67 1.62 -16.01
N SER A 194 19.60 2.80 -16.62
CA SER A 194 20.69 3.35 -17.44
C SER A 194 21.09 4.74 -16.96
N VAL A 195 22.39 5.04 -17.05
CA VAL A 195 22.96 6.34 -16.67
C VAL A 195 23.52 7.00 -17.91
N SER A 196 23.15 8.24 -18.16
CA SER A 196 23.71 9.01 -19.28
C SER A 196 25.13 9.44 -18.97
N SER A 197 26.03 9.34 -19.95
CA SER A 197 27.42 9.81 -19.85
C SER A 197 27.57 11.34 -19.94
N TYR A 198 26.55 12.05 -20.45
CA TYR A 198 26.65 13.48 -20.81
C TYR A 198 25.90 14.43 -19.86
N SER A 199 25.06 13.90 -18.98
CA SER A 199 24.26 14.67 -18.02
C SER A 199 23.98 13.78 -16.81
N PRO A 200 23.85 14.30 -15.58
CA PRO A 200 23.49 13.49 -14.41
C PRO A 200 22.01 13.06 -14.51
N ARG A 201 21.72 12.19 -15.48
CA ARG A 201 20.42 11.63 -15.81
C ARG A 201 20.49 10.14 -15.58
N LYS A 202 19.57 9.64 -14.76
CA LYS A 202 19.33 8.21 -14.59
C LYS A 202 17.94 7.90 -15.14
N THR A 203 17.87 6.94 -16.05
CA THR A 203 16.60 6.46 -16.60
C THR A 203 16.23 5.16 -15.92
N PHE A 204 15.03 5.13 -15.38
CA PHE A 204 14.35 3.91 -14.97
C PHE A 204 13.42 3.49 -16.10
N ASP A 205 13.73 2.39 -16.78
CA ASP A 205 12.89 1.83 -17.83
C ASP A 205 11.89 0.84 -17.24
N LEU A 206 10.61 1.25 -17.23
CA LEU A 206 9.48 0.49 -16.70
C LEU A 206 8.69 -0.22 -17.82
N SER A 207 9.19 -0.22 -19.06
CA SER A 207 8.44 -0.75 -20.22
C SER A 207 8.10 -2.24 -20.10
N ALA A 208 8.87 -3.00 -19.31
CA ALA A 208 8.64 -4.43 -19.05
C ALA A 208 7.77 -4.71 -17.81
N ILE A 209 7.27 -3.68 -17.13
CA ILE A 209 6.50 -3.79 -15.89
C ILE A 209 5.06 -3.40 -16.18
N ASP A 210 4.12 -4.33 -16.04
CA ASP A 210 2.71 -4.07 -16.34
C ASP A 210 2.07 -3.08 -15.35
N ALA A 211 1.20 -2.22 -15.87
CA ALA A 211 0.33 -1.40 -15.06
C ALA A 211 -0.92 -2.20 -14.63
N ILE A 212 -1.29 -2.11 -13.35
CA ILE A 212 -2.51 -2.72 -12.82
C ILE A 212 -3.42 -1.61 -12.31
N ASN A 213 -4.63 -1.55 -12.85
CA ASN A 213 -5.60 -0.48 -12.59
C ASN A 213 -4.95 0.92 -12.78
N GLY A 214 -4.16 1.07 -13.85
CA GLY A 214 -3.44 2.31 -14.14
C GLY A 214 -2.26 2.61 -13.22
N THR A 215 -1.77 1.66 -12.42
CA THR A 215 -0.65 1.87 -11.48
C THR A 215 0.51 0.93 -11.78
N LYS A 216 1.72 1.47 -11.92
CA LYS A 216 2.95 0.65 -11.92
C LYS A 216 3.57 0.65 -10.53
N TYR A 217 3.86 -0.54 -10.03
CA TYR A 217 4.52 -0.77 -8.75
C TYR A 217 5.94 -1.24 -9.00
N ILE A 218 6.93 -0.50 -8.55
CA ILE A 218 8.34 -0.80 -8.81
C ILE A 218 9.17 -0.81 -7.54
N THR A 219 10.30 -1.51 -7.57
CA THR A 219 11.32 -1.43 -6.52
C THR A 219 12.62 -0.89 -7.08
N ILE A 220 13.21 0.11 -6.40
CA ILE A 220 14.56 0.61 -6.67
C ILE A 220 15.39 0.55 -5.40
N LYS A 221 16.72 0.47 -5.49
CA LYS A 221 17.57 0.56 -4.30
C LYS A 221 17.71 2.01 -3.86
N ALA A 222 17.79 2.26 -2.56
CA ALA A 222 18.14 3.59 -2.05
C ALA A 222 19.48 4.10 -2.62
N ALA A 223 20.45 3.21 -2.84
CA ALA A 223 21.72 3.53 -3.50
C ALA A 223 21.57 3.96 -4.98
N ASP A 224 20.44 3.64 -5.62
CA ASP A 224 20.15 4.13 -6.96
C ASP A 224 19.74 5.60 -6.99
N ILE A 225 19.32 6.15 -5.86
CA ILE A 225 19.01 7.56 -5.66
C ILE A 225 20.30 8.26 -5.28
N SER A 226 20.92 8.95 -6.24
CA SER A 226 22.11 9.75 -5.98
C SER A 226 21.82 11.25 -6.01
N SER A 227 22.69 12.04 -5.38
CA SER A 227 22.55 13.49 -5.32
C SER A 227 22.67 14.14 -6.70
N THR A 228 21.80 15.12 -6.98
CA THR A 228 21.85 15.98 -8.18
C THR A 228 21.56 15.24 -9.49
N GLN A 229 20.50 14.42 -9.51
CA GLN A 229 20.08 13.68 -10.71
C GLN A 229 18.66 14.00 -11.18
N LEU A 230 18.51 14.08 -12.49
CA LEU A 230 17.22 14.04 -13.18
C LEU A 230 16.87 12.56 -13.39
N PHE A 231 15.73 12.13 -12.84
CA PHE A 231 15.22 10.77 -13.01
C PHE A 231 14.19 10.72 -14.13
N ILE A 232 14.46 9.95 -15.18
CA ILE A 232 13.54 9.75 -16.30
C ILE A 232 12.80 8.44 -16.07
N LEU A 233 11.47 8.49 -16.02
CA LEU A 233 10.60 7.32 -16.00
C LEU A 233 10.14 7.03 -17.44
N LYS A 234 10.62 5.93 -18.01
CA LYS A 234 10.32 5.47 -19.37
C LYS A 234 9.28 4.35 -19.34
N GLY A 235 8.41 4.29 -20.34
CA GLY A 235 7.38 3.24 -20.43
C GLY A 235 6.23 3.40 -19.43
N ILE A 236 5.81 4.64 -19.15
CA ILE A 236 4.74 4.98 -18.18
C ILE A 236 3.45 5.53 -18.83
N SER A 237 3.30 5.36 -20.15
CA SER A 237 2.17 5.91 -20.90
C SER A 237 0.82 5.31 -20.47
N ASP A 238 0.82 4.02 -20.16
CA ASP A 238 -0.30 3.18 -19.68
C ASP A 238 -0.65 3.35 -18.19
N ALA A 239 0.16 4.10 -17.42
CA ALA A 239 -0.03 4.26 -15.97
C ALA A 239 -0.33 5.71 -15.60
N THR A 240 -1.34 5.97 -14.78
CA THR A 240 -1.59 7.29 -14.15
C THR A 240 -0.84 7.45 -12.84
N ASN A 241 -0.54 6.34 -12.15
CA ASN A 241 0.19 6.35 -10.89
C ASN A 241 1.47 5.52 -10.99
N ILE A 242 2.51 5.98 -10.31
CA ILE A 242 3.76 5.25 -10.12
C ILE A 242 4.03 5.14 -8.62
N VAL A 243 4.09 3.91 -8.10
CA VAL A 243 4.44 3.62 -6.72
C VAL A 243 5.83 3.02 -6.69
N ILE A 244 6.76 3.73 -6.05
CA ILE A 244 8.17 3.35 -5.94
C ILE A 244 8.43 2.87 -4.51
N THR A 245 8.65 1.56 -4.34
CA THR A 245 9.28 1.03 -3.14
C THR A 245 10.78 1.31 -3.21
N VAL A 246 11.30 2.13 -2.30
CA VAL A 246 12.72 2.38 -2.12
C VAL A 246 13.25 1.36 -1.12
N ASP A 247 14.04 0.41 -1.61
CA ASP A 247 14.72 -0.58 -0.78
C ASP A 247 15.86 0.09 0.01
N THR A 248 15.66 0.23 1.31
CA THR A 248 16.59 0.88 2.24
C THR A 248 17.60 -0.08 2.86
N SER A 249 17.72 -1.31 2.36
CA SER A 249 18.64 -2.32 2.89
C SER A 249 20.08 -1.78 2.97
N GLY A 250 20.65 -1.80 4.17
CA GLY A 250 22.02 -1.32 4.44
C GLY A 250 22.19 0.21 4.40
N GLN A 251 21.11 0.99 4.36
CA GLN A 251 21.17 2.45 4.36
C GLN A 251 20.60 3.03 5.65
N ASN A 252 21.32 3.98 6.26
CA ASN A 252 20.84 4.71 7.44
C ASN A 252 20.12 6.00 7.08
N ASN A 253 20.45 6.58 5.91
CA ASN A 253 19.86 7.79 5.39
C ASN A 253 19.57 7.65 3.89
N VAL A 254 18.43 8.17 3.45
CA VAL A 254 18.11 8.33 2.03
C VAL A 254 17.94 9.82 1.76
N ILE A 255 18.75 10.38 0.86
CA ILE A 255 18.77 11.82 0.61
C ILE A 255 18.47 12.05 -0.86
N PHE A 256 17.36 12.76 -1.11
CA PHE A 256 17.07 13.30 -2.42
C PHE A 256 17.55 14.75 -2.45
N THR A 257 18.58 15.03 -3.24
CA THR A 257 19.17 16.36 -3.38
C THR A 257 18.97 16.86 -4.81
N ASN A 258 18.25 17.96 -4.97
CA ASN A 258 17.87 18.54 -6.25
C ASN A 258 17.31 17.51 -7.24
N SER A 259 16.63 16.47 -6.73
CA SER A 259 16.07 15.43 -7.58
C SER A 259 14.78 15.91 -8.22
N GLN A 260 14.58 15.46 -9.45
CA GLN A 260 13.39 15.75 -10.25
C GLN A 260 13.02 14.51 -11.06
N PHE A 261 11.72 14.27 -11.22
CA PHE A 261 11.21 13.14 -11.98
C PHE A 261 10.49 13.64 -13.25
N PHE A 262 10.85 13.03 -14.38
CA PHE A 262 10.38 13.40 -15.71
C PHE A 262 9.81 12.17 -16.42
N ASN A 263 8.93 12.40 -17.39
CA ASN A 263 8.57 11.35 -18.35
C ASN A 263 9.62 11.27 -19.48
N GLU A 264 9.55 10.21 -20.29
CA GLU A 264 10.43 9.97 -21.44
C GLU A 264 10.35 11.03 -22.55
N VAL A 265 9.27 11.82 -22.59
CA VAL A 265 9.06 12.87 -23.59
C VAL A 265 9.86 14.11 -23.19
N GLU A 266 11.15 14.07 -23.50
CA GLU A 266 12.14 15.16 -23.52
C GLU A 266 12.08 16.15 -22.33
N GLY A 267 11.98 15.64 -21.10
CA GLY A 267 12.17 16.47 -19.90
C GLY A 267 10.97 17.34 -19.55
N ARG A 268 9.74 16.89 -19.87
CA ARG A 268 8.54 17.43 -19.23
C ARG A 268 8.34 16.82 -17.84
N VAL A 269 7.99 17.67 -16.87
CA VAL A 269 7.50 17.21 -15.56
C VAL A 269 6.44 16.13 -15.78
N LEU A 270 6.32 15.19 -14.85
CA LEU A 270 5.30 14.14 -14.81
C LEU A 270 3.85 14.68 -14.79
N VAL A 271 3.43 15.43 -15.83
CA VAL A 271 2.12 16.07 -15.95
C VAL A 271 1.04 15.00 -16.03
N GLY A 272 0.03 15.12 -15.17
CA GLY A 272 -1.08 14.18 -15.09
C GLY A 272 -0.69 12.80 -14.56
N LYS A 273 0.49 12.67 -13.94
CA LYS A 273 0.94 11.44 -13.27
C LYS A 273 1.14 11.71 -11.79
N ASN A 274 0.84 10.72 -10.97
CA ASN A 274 1.04 10.75 -9.53
C ASN A 274 2.25 9.89 -9.15
N LEU A 275 3.02 10.35 -8.18
CA LEU A 275 4.20 9.63 -7.69
C LEU A 275 4.07 9.36 -6.20
N MET A 276 4.30 8.11 -5.81
CA MET A 276 4.35 7.73 -4.40
C MET A 276 5.66 7.02 -4.09
N PHE A 277 6.25 7.36 -2.95
CA PHE A 277 7.42 6.67 -2.40
C PHE A 277 7.03 5.88 -1.16
N ASN A 278 7.38 4.60 -1.15
CA ASN A 278 7.28 3.71 -0.01
C ASN A 278 8.70 3.35 0.46
N PHE A 279 9.04 3.56 1.73
CA PHE A 279 10.39 3.26 2.25
C PHE A 279 10.36 1.99 3.11
N PHE A 280 11.04 0.94 2.64
CA PHE A 280 10.99 -0.37 3.28
C PHE A 280 12.36 -1.06 3.24
N ASN A 281 12.71 -1.77 4.31
CA ASN A 281 13.95 -2.55 4.38
C ASN A 281 13.68 -3.99 3.91
N ASN A 282 13.99 -4.29 2.66
CA ASN A 282 13.74 -5.61 2.09
C ASN A 282 14.63 -6.72 2.68
N ALA A 283 15.86 -6.40 3.11
CA ALA A 283 16.77 -7.39 3.70
C ALA A 283 16.23 -7.91 5.04
N ASN A 284 15.66 -7.03 5.85
CA ASN A 284 15.13 -7.37 7.18
C ASN A 284 13.60 -7.58 7.19
N GLN A 285 12.92 -7.34 6.07
CA GLN A 285 11.46 -7.39 5.95
C GLN A 285 10.75 -6.52 7.00
N SER A 286 11.23 -5.29 7.18
CA SER A 286 10.76 -4.35 8.20
C SER A 286 10.58 -2.94 7.65
N ASP A 287 9.75 -2.14 8.33
CA ASP A 287 9.65 -0.71 8.05
C ASP A 287 11.00 -0.01 8.23
N TYR A 288 11.20 1.05 7.44
CA TYR A 288 12.41 1.84 7.52
C TYR A 288 12.37 2.79 8.72
N THR A 289 13.39 2.72 9.60
CA THR A 289 13.49 3.55 10.81
C THR A 289 14.51 4.69 10.70
N GLY A 290 15.20 4.79 9.56
CA GLY A 290 16.23 5.81 9.34
C GLY A 290 15.66 7.18 8.96
N GLN A 291 16.48 7.97 8.27
CA GLN A 291 16.09 9.31 7.84
C GLN A 291 15.89 9.40 6.34
N VAL A 292 14.80 10.03 5.91
CA VAL A 292 14.54 10.38 4.51
C VAL A 292 14.55 11.89 4.40
N THR A 293 15.47 12.44 3.62
CA THR A 293 15.59 13.88 3.40
C THR A 293 15.16 14.23 1.99
N PHE A 294 14.10 15.02 1.87
CA PHE A 294 13.65 15.61 0.63
C PHE A 294 14.18 17.03 0.53
N ASN A 295 15.26 17.19 -0.24
CA ASN A 295 15.83 18.47 -0.66
C ASN A 295 15.61 18.63 -2.18
N ASN A 296 14.36 18.46 -2.63
CA ASN A 296 14.02 18.29 -4.05
C ASN A 296 13.40 19.53 -4.70
N VAL A 297 13.49 19.60 -6.04
CA VAL A 297 12.90 20.68 -6.84
C VAL A 297 11.73 20.13 -7.66
N MET A 298 10.79 19.45 -7.00
CA MET A 298 9.58 18.87 -7.60
C MET A 298 8.34 19.78 -7.41
N THR A 299 8.48 21.08 -7.68
CA THR A 299 7.49 22.11 -7.31
C THR A 299 6.16 22.06 -8.07
N SER A 300 6.04 21.21 -9.09
CA SER A 300 4.84 21.07 -9.92
C SER A 300 4.29 19.64 -9.95
N LEU A 301 4.82 18.75 -9.11
CA LEU A 301 4.37 17.37 -8.97
C LEU A 301 3.74 17.20 -7.58
N ASN A 302 2.50 16.75 -7.52
CA ASN A 302 1.92 16.23 -6.28
C ASN A 302 2.46 14.81 -6.06
N TYR A 303 3.06 14.56 -4.90
CA TYR A 303 3.62 13.26 -4.56
C TYR A 303 3.33 12.85 -3.12
N ALA A 304 3.34 11.54 -2.90
CA ALA A 304 3.06 10.95 -1.60
C ALA A 304 4.31 10.25 -1.03
N VAL A 305 4.48 10.29 0.28
CA VAL A 305 5.60 9.68 1.01
C VAL A 305 5.05 8.82 2.15
N LEU A 306 5.27 7.52 2.06
CA LEU A 306 4.94 6.54 3.10
C LEU A 306 6.23 6.03 3.75
N ALA A 307 6.48 6.45 4.98
CA ALA A 307 7.67 6.13 5.75
C ALA A 307 7.32 6.00 7.25
N THR A 308 6.43 5.05 7.54
CA THR A 308 5.68 4.88 8.81
C THR A 308 6.54 4.91 10.06
N ALA A 309 7.73 4.31 10.04
CA ALA A 309 8.65 4.28 11.18
C ALA A 309 9.81 5.29 11.09
N ALA A 310 9.92 6.03 9.98
CA ALA A 310 11.08 6.86 9.67
C ALA A 310 10.94 8.31 10.16
N THR A 311 12.06 9.04 10.12
CA THR A 311 12.05 10.51 10.16
C THR A 311 12.13 11.07 8.75
N VAL A 312 11.14 11.88 8.35
CA VAL A 312 11.11 12.58 7.07
C VAL A 312 11.49 14.04 7.28
N ASN A 313 12.56 14.50 6.64
CA ASN A 313 12.99 15.89 6.63
C ASN A 313 12.55 16.55 5.32
N LEU A 314 11.64 17.52 5.40
CA LEU A 314 11.21 18.34 4.26
C LEU A 314 12.08 19.62 4.23
N GLN A 315 13.06 19.66 3.33
CA GLN A 315 14.12 20.68 3.27
C GLN A 315 14.09 21.49 1.96
N SER A 316 14.54 22.75 2.06
CA SER A 316 14.89 23.70 1.00
C SER A 316 13.82 24.17 0.01
N LYS A 317 12.77 23.39 -0.22
CA LYS A 317 11.67 23.72 -1.13
C LYS A 317 10.32 23.24 -0.60
N PRO A 318 9.24 23.88 -1.04
CA PRO A 318 7.92 23.47 -0.61
C PRO A 318 7.53 22.05 -1.05
N PHE A 319 6.90 21.31 -0.14
CA PHE A 319 6.34 19.98 -0.38
C PHE A 319 4.89 20.08 -0.90
N HIS A 320 4.53 19.18 -1.82
CA HIS A 320 3.22 19.12 -2.50
C HIS A 320 2.69 17.69 -2.45
N GLY A 321 1.58 17.46 -1.75
CA GLY A 321 0.95 16.14 -1.60
C GLY A 321 0.86 15.68 -0.13
N ASN A 322 1.13 14.40 0.13
CA ASN A 322 0.88 13.75 1.42
C ASN A 322 2.14 13.09 1.99
N VAL A 323 2.41 13.26 3.28
CA VAL A 323 3.44 12.50 4.00
C VAL A 323 2.83 11.79 5.20
N ALA A 324 3.09 10.49 5.29
CA ALA A 324 2.79 9.66 6.45
C ALA A 324 4.10 9.10 7.03
N ALA A 325 4.47 9.55 8.23
CA ALA A 325 5.74 9.17 8.85
C ALA A 325 5.71 9.25 10.37
N ASN A 326 6.61 8.53 11.05
CA ASN A 326 6.71 8.62 12.51
C ASN A 326 7.07 10.04 12.94
N THR A 327 8.07 10.63 12.30
CA THR A 327 8.48 12.01 12.56
C THR A 327 8.58 12.79 11.25
N VAL A 328 8.02 13.99 11.22
CA VAL A 328 8.19 14.94 10.12
C VAL A 328 8.88 16.19 10.66
N ASN A 329 10.06 16.51 10.10
CA ASN A 329 10.78 17.75 10.35
C ASN A 329 10.53 18.69 9.17
N GLN A 330 9.76 19.74 9.41
CA GLN A 330 9.38 20.70 8.39
C GLN A 330 10.18 21.99 8.56
N GLN A 331 11.26 22.13 7.79
CA GLN A 331 12.11 23.32 7.83
C GLN A 331 11.62 24.44 6.89
N TYR A 332 10.87 24.10 5.84
CA TYR A 332 10.29 25.03 4.86
C TYR A 332 8.78 24.80 4.73
N SER A 333 8.01 25.79 4.26
CA SER A 333 6.55 25.70 4.16
C SER A 333 6.14 24.59 3.19
N THR A 334 5.05 23.86 3.44
CA THR A 334 4.33 23.19 2.35
C THR A 334 3.77 24.28 1.41
N TYR A 335 3.60 24.02 0.11
CA TYR A 335 3.17 25.09 -0.83
C TYR A 335 1.69 25.06 -1.14
N SER A 336 1.17 23.84 -1.22
CA SER A 336 -0.13 23.57 -1.79
C SER A 336 -1.02 22.95 -0.75
N ASP A 337 -2.22 23.48 -0.75
CA ASP A 337 -3.34 22.92 -0.06
C ASP A 337 -3.70 21.53 -0.63
N GLU A 338 -3.42 21.26 -1.90
CA GLU A 338 -3.83 20.02 -2.59
C GLU A 338 -3.17 18.76 -2.02
N GLN A 339 -4.01 17.77 -1.75
CA GLN A 339 -3.61 16.41 -1.39
C GLN A 339 -3.59 15.57 -2.66
N MET A 340 -2.71 14.57 -2.70
CA MET A 340 -2.75 13.55 -3.73
C MET A 340 -3.92 12.59 -3.44
N SER A 341 -4.65 12.20 -4.48
CA SER A 341 -5.67 11.16 -4.36
C SER A 341 -5.04 9.83 -3.96
N ASP A 342 -5.72 9.08 -3.10
CA ASP A 342 -5.21 7.79 -2.65
C ASP A 342 -5.10 6.80 -3.82
N ILE A 343 -4.03 6.01 -3.82
CA ILE A 343 -3.79 4.97 -4.82
C ILE A 343 -4.33 3.66 -4.24
N THR A 344 -5.10 2.92 -5.03
CA THR A 344 -5.64 1.62 -4.59
C THR A 344 -4.49 0.63 -4.41
N MET A 345 -4.46 -0.11 -3.31
CA MET A 345 -3.51 -1.18 -3.04
C MET A 345 -3.44 -2.17 -4.22
N PRO A 346 -2.25 -2.73 -4.52
CA PRO A 346 -2.17 -3.80 -5.50
C PRO A 346 -2.95 -5.01 -4.96
N THR A 347 -3.94 -5.47 -5.72
CA THR A 347 -4.50 -6.81 -5.53
C THR A 347 -3.52 -7.80 -6.13
N PRO A 348 -2.92 -8.71 -5.32
CA PRO A 348 -2.17 -9.84 -5.88
C PRO A 348 -3.05 -10.52 -6.94
N ALA A 349 -2.47 -10.89 -8.07
CA ALA A 349 -3.17 -11.80 -8.97
C ALA A 349 -3.59 -13.03 -8.15
N ALA A 350 -4.85 -13.44 -8.28
CA ALA A 350 -5.28 -14.69 -7.66
C ALA A 350 -4.27 -15.78 -8.03
N PRO A 351 -3.82 -16.62 -7.08
CA PRO A 351 -2.90 -17.69 -7.40
C PRO A 351 -3.46 -18.46 -8.59
N SER A 352 -2.68 -18.55 -9.67
CA SER A 352 -3.05 -19.37 -10.81
C SER A 352 -3.17 -20.80 -10.32
N ALA A 353 -4.33 -21.42 -10.55
CA ALA A 353 -4.54 -22.83 -10.24
C ALA A 353 -3.39 -23.67 -10.86
N PRO A 354 -2.93 -24.74 -10.19
CA PRO A 354 -1.87 -25.59 -10.72
C PRO A 354 -2.22 -26.07 -12.13
N VAL A 355 -1.25 -25.98 -13.06
CA VAL A 355 -1.44 -26.45 -14.44
C VAL A 355 -0.80 -27.83 -14.58
N ILE A 356 -1.56 -28.78 -15.11
CA ILE A 356 -1.13 -30.15 -15.44
C ILE A 356 -0.89 -30.19 -16.94
N SER A 357 0.27 -30.68 -17.36
CA SER A 357 0.57 -30.82 -18.78
C SER A 357 0.14 -32.18 -19.35
N ASP A 358 0.22 -33.28 -18.59
CA ASP A 358 -0.16 -34.63 -19.03
C ASP A 358 -0.45 -35.59 -17.86
N VAL A 359 -1.37 -36.55 -18.07
CA VAL A 359 -1.66 -37.67 -17.14
C VAL A 359 -1.21 -38.99 -17.78
N PRO A 360 -0.25 -39.73 -17.21
CA PRO A 360 0.34 -40.92 -17.84
C PRO A 360 -0.55 -42.16 -17.73
N ASP A 361 -0.48 -43.03 -18.73
CA ASP A 361 -1.10 -44.36 -18.73
C ASP A 361 -0.31 -45.34 -17.85
N VAL A 362 -0.95 -46.45 -17.46
CA VAL A 362 -0.32 -47.55 -16.69
C VAL A 362 -0.55 -48.88 -17.40
N ASN A 363 0.52 -49.63 -17.63
CA ASN A 363 0.45 -50.98 -18.21
C ASN A 363 0.85 -52.05 -17.19
N PHE A 364 -0.04 -53.00 -16.93
CA PHE A 364 0.17 -54.12 -16.01
C PHE A 364 0.74 -55.39 -16.69
N GLY A 365 0.95 -55.36 -18.01
CA GLY A 365 1.46 -56.47 -18.79
C GLY A 365 0.47 -57.62 -18.96
N GLN A 366 0.98 -58.81 -19.29
CA GLN A 366 0.18 -60.03 -19.42
C GLN A 366 0.17 -60.81 -18.11
N ILE A 367 -1.03 -61.18 -17.66
CA ILE A 367 -1.24 -61.93 -16.42
C ILE A 367 -2.02 -63.20 -16.75
N ASN A 368 -1.49 -64.35 -16.33
CA ASN A 368 -2.14 -65.65 -16.55
C ASN A 368 -3.37 -65.80 -15.64
N LEU A 369 -4.46 -66.36 -16.16
CA LEU A 369 -5.62 -66.76 -15.36
C LEU A 369 -5.21 -67.77 -14.28
N GLY A 370 -5.67 -67.57 -13.05
CA GLY A 370 -5.25 -68.37 -11.89
C GLY A 370 -3.80 -68.11 -11.45
N GLY A 371 -3.16 -67.06 -11.99
CA GLY A 371 -1.81 -66.61 -11.63
C GLY A 371 -1.77 -65.74 -10.36
N PRO A 372 -0.85 -64.77 -10.27
CA PRO A 372 -0.64 -63.97 -9.06
C PRO A 372 -1.89 -63.15 -8.67
N GLN A 373 -2.13 -63.00 -7.36
CA GLN A 373 -3.28 -62.28 -6.82
C GLN A 373 -3.18 -60.76 -6.97
N SER A 374 -2.02 -60.24 -7.35
CA SER A 374 -1.77 -58.81 -7.53
C SER A 374 -0.75 -58.53 -8.63
N ALA A 375 -0.85 -57.37 -9.27
CA ALA A 375 0.12 -56.84 -10.19
C ALA A 375 0.38 -55.35 -9.92
N GLN A 376 1.62 -54.94 -10.19
CA GLN A 376 2.07 -53.56 -10.05
C GLN A 376 2.34 -52.98 -11.45
N GLY A 377 1.76 -51.81 -11.71
CA GLY A 377 2.00 -51.05 -12.92
C GLY A 377 2.79 -49.77 -12.60
N LEU A 378 3.84 -49.53 -13.38
CA LEU A 378 4.57 -48.26 -13.36
C LEU A 378 3.94 -47.30 -14.37
N TRP A 379 4.07 -45.99 -14.09
CA TRP A 379 3.62 -44.94 -15.01
C TRP A 379 4.42 -44.98 -16.31
N SER A 380 3.75 -44.73 -17.43
CA SER A 380 4.41 -44.61 -18.73
C SER A 380 5.32 -43.38 -18.80
N GLU A 381 4.99 -42.31 -18.07
CA GLU A 381 5.72 -41.05 -18.01
C GLU A 381 5.61 -40.41 -16.60
N ASP A 382 6.47 -39.44 -16.28
CA ASP A 382 6.42 -38.69 -15.01
C ASP A 382 5.37 -37.56 -15.10
N LEU A 383 4.32 -37.59 -14.27
CA LEU A 383 3.32 -36.51 -14.19
C LEU A 383 3.95 -35.21 -13.64
N ALA A 384 3.85 -34.11 -14.39
CA ALA A 384 4.38 -32.80 -14.02
C ALA A 384 3.31 -31.86 -13.44
N VAL A 385 3.63 -31.19 -12.33
CA VAL A 385 2.84 -30.10 -11.74
C VAL A 385 3.68 -28.83 -11.64
N THR A 386 3.04 -27.67 -11.81
CA THR A 386 3.68 -26.35 -11.64
C THR A 386 2.79 -25.45 -10.78
N GLY A 387 3.40 -24.56 -10.00
CA GLY A 387 2.68 -23.59 -9.18
C GLY A 387 3.64 -22.73 -8.34
N GLN A 388 3.14 -22.16 -7.24
CA GLN A 388 3.94 -21.31 -6.34
C GLN A 388 4.57 -22.13 -5.20
N GLN A 389 5.80 -21.78 -4.80
CA GLN A 389 6.46 -22.38 -3.64
C GLN A 389 5.56 -22.34 -2.39
N ASN A 390 5.53 -23.45 -1.64
CA ASN A 390 4.70 -23.68 -0.45
C ASN A 390 3.19 -23.80 -0.71
N GLN A 391 2.72 -23.70 -1.96
CA GLN A 391 1.35 -24.05 -2.29
C GLN A 391 1.15 -25.54 -2.07
N LYS A 392 0.06 -25.89 -1.37
CA LYS A 392 -0.33 -27.27 -1.13
C LYS A 392 -1.36 -27.70 -2.17
N ILE A 393 -1.08 -28.83 -2.81
CA ILE A 393 -1.97 -29.47 -3.78
C ILE A 393 -2.52 -30.74 -3.15
N ALA A 394 -3.84 -30.93 -3.24
CA ALA A 394 -4.47 -32.22 -3.02
C ALA A 394 -4.62 -32.95 -4.37
N ILE A 395 -4.09 -34.17 -4.46
CA ILE A 395 -4.16 -35.02 -5.65
C ILE A 395 -5.15 -36.14 -5.34
N ASN A 396 -6.35 -36.03 -5.88
CA ASN A 396 -7.39 -37.04 -5.75
C ASN A 396 -7.36 -37.98 -6.95
N VAL A 397 -7.50 -39.27 -6.71
CA VAL A 397 -7.58 -40.31 -7.75
C VAL A 397 -8.86 -41.07 -7.56
N ALA A 398 -9.70 -41.16 -8.60
CA ALA A 398 -10.96 -41.88 -8.56
C ALA A 398 -11.05 -42.91 -9.70
N LEU A 399 -11.52 -44.12 -9.43
CA LEU A 399 -11.81 -45.12 -10.46
C LEU A 399 -13.18 -44.85 -11.10
N THR A 400 -13.21 -44.25 -12.28
CA THR A 400 -14.46 -43.85 -12.96
C THR A 400 -15.04 -44.92 -13.88
N GLN A 401 -14.21 -45.84 -14.38
CA GLN A 401 -14.67 -47.05 -15.07
C GLN A 401 -13.90 -48.26 -14.58
N ASN A 402 -14.64 -49.30 -14.20
CA ASN A 402 -14.04 -50.52 -13.67
C ASN A 402 -13.38 -51.37 -14.76
N PHE A 403 -12.61 -52.36 -14.33
CA PHE A 403 -11.87 -53.29 -15.17
C PHE A 403 -12.84 -54.09 -16.06
N THR A 404 -12.98 -53.70 -17.33
CA THR A 404 -13.98 -54.25 -18.26
C THR A 404 -13.28 -54.99 -19.38
N ASN A 405 -13.74 -56.21 -19.70
CA ASN A 405 -13.23 -56.97 -20.84
C ASN A 405 -13.68 -56.32 -22.14
N GLN A 406 -12.73 -55.89 -22.96
CA GLN A 406 -12.97 -55.12 -24.20
C GLN A 406 -13.77 -55.87 -25.26
N GLN A 407 -13.90 -57.20 -25.16
CA GLN A 407 -14.58 -58.02 -26.17
C GLN A 407 -15.99 -58.47 -25.77
N VAL A 408 -16.33 -58.46 -24.48
CA VAL A 408 -17.54 -59.12 -23.97
C VAL A 408 -18.23 -58.37 -22.82
N ASP A 409 -17.79 -57.14 -22.48
CA ASP A 409 -18.35 -56.30 -21.41
C ASP A 409 -18.48 -56.99 -20.04
N TYR A 410 -17.73 -58.07 -19.81
CA TYR A 410 -17.62 -58.67 -18.48
C TYR A 410 -16.82 -57.75 -17.57
N ALA A 411 -17.47 -57.23 -16.53
CA ALA A 411 -16.83 -56.44 -15.50
C ALA A 411 -16.14 -57.36 -14.47
N ALA A 412 -14.88 -57.07 -14.16
CA ALA A 412 -14.13 -57.73 -13.11
C ALA A 412 -14.27 -56.95 -11.79
N ASP A 413 -15.50 -56.86 -11.28
CA ASP A 413 -15.87 -55.91 -10.21
C ASP A 413 -15.26 -56.18 -8.84
N SER A 414 -14.59 -57.30 -8.68
CA SER A 414 -13.98 -57.71 -7.42
C SER A 414 -12.50 -57.35 -7.31
N VAL A 415 -11.87 -56.80 -8.36
CA VAL A 415 -10.47 -56.33 -8.25
C VAL A 415 -10.39 -55.10 -7.35
N ARG A 416 -9.27 -54.97 -6.63
CA ARG A 416 -9.03 -53.85 -5.72
C ARG A 416 -7.85 -53.03 -6.20
N TRP A 417 -7.99 -51.72 -6.13
CA TRP A 417 -6.98 -50.78 -6.57
C TRP A 417 -6.34 -50.06 -5.39
N SER A 418 -5.04 -49.84 -5.46
CA SER A 418 -4.29 -49.17 -4.42
C SER A 418 -3.10 -48.42 -5.00
N LEU A 419 -2.67 -47.38 -4.29
CA LEU A 419 -1.43 -46.68 -4.59
C LEU A 419 -0.33 -47.14 -3.63
N LEU A 420 0.79 -47.61 -4.18
CA LEU A 420 1.96 -48.03 -3.43
C LEU A 420 3.01 -46.91 -3.45
N ASN A 421 3.48 -46.48 -2.28
CA ASN A 421 4.68 -45.65 -2.19
C ASN A 421 5.92 -46.56 -2.29
N LEU A 422 6.73 -46.37 -3.33
CA LEU A 422 7.89 -47.21 -3.62
C LEU A 422 9.01 -47.08 -2.58
N GLY A 423 9.11 -45.93 -1.90
CA GLY A 423 10.12 -45.69 -0.87
C GLY A 423 9.74 -46.29 0.49
N SER A 424 8.52 -45.99 0.97
CA SER A 424 8.06 -46.44 2.29
C SER A 424 7.37 -47.80 2.27
N GLN A 425 7.05 -48.33 1.08
CA GLN A 425 6.21 -49.51 0.88
C GLN A 425 4.80 -49.37 1.46
N ALA A 426 4.37 -48.15 1.80
CA ALA A 426 3.03 -47.88 2.30
C ALA A 426 2.00 -48.05 1.17
N VAL A 427 0.91 -48.76 1.46
CA VAL A 427 -0.20 -49.01 0.52
C VAL A 427 -1.40 -48.17 0.94
N THR A 428 -1.90 -47.36 0.02
CA THR A 428 -3.13 -46.58 0.22
C THR A 428 -4.24 -47.16 -0.65
N PRO A 429 -5.21 -47.89 -0.07
CA PRO A 429 -6.34 -48.42 -0.85
C PRO A 429 -7.25 -47.30 -1.32
N PHE A 430 -7.91 -47.49 -2.45
CA PHE A 430 -9.03 -46.63 -2.83
C PHE A 430 -10.24 -47.02 -1.97
N SER A 431 -10.97 -46.03 -1.44
CA SER A 431 -12.13 -46.22 -0.53
C SER A 431 -13.05 -47.39 -0.92
N GLU A 432 -13.46 -48.21 0.07
CA GLU A 432 -14.37 -49.36 -0.13
C GLU A 432 -15.87 -48.96 -0.21
N THR A 433 -16.22 -47.68 0.00
CA THR A 433 -17.60 -47.17 -0.15
C THR A 433 -17.67 -46.08 -1.22
N GLY A 434 -18.47 -46.29 -2.27
CA GLY A 434 -18.65 -45.36 -3.39
C GLY A 434 -17.70 -45.60 -4.57
N VAL A 435 -17.56 -44.61 -5.47
CA VAL A 435 -16.52 -44.61 -6.51
C VAL A 435 -15.16 -44.61 -5.81
N PRO A 436 -14.30 -45.65 -5.94
CA PRO A 436 -13.09 -45.77 -5.16
C PRO A 436 -12.20 -44.53 -5.36
N MET A 437 -11.92 -43.79 -4.28
CA MET A 437 -11.11 -42.56 -4.31
C MET A 437 -9.99 -42.60 -3.25
N THR A 438 -8.83 -42.00 -3.56
CA THR A 438 -7.77 -41.67 -2.59
C THR A 438 -7.24 -40.25 -2.79
N SER A 439 -6.62 -39.66 -1.77
CA SER A 439 -6.02 -38.32 -1.82
C SER A 439 -4.58 -38.33 -1.31
N LEU A 440 -3.69 -37.63 -2.02
CA LEU A 440 -2.33 -37.33 -1.59
C LEU A 440 -2.17 -35.82 -1.41
N SER A 441 -1.39 -35.41 -0.43
CA SER A 441 -0.97 -34.01 -0.29
C SER A 441 0.45 -33.83 -0.79
N TYR A 442 0.67 -32.80 -1.61
CA TYR A 442 1.99 -32.40 -2.07
C TYR A 442 2.20 -30.91 -1.85
N THR A 443 3.40 -30.52 -1.42
CA THR A 443 3.78 -29.11 -1.29
C THR A 443 4.78 -28.77 -2.38
N ILE A 444 4.47 -27.76 -3.18
CA ILE A 444 5.38 -27.28 -4.23
C ILE A 444 6.65 -26.72 -3.58
N GLN A 445 7.80 -27.18 -4.04
CA GLN A 445 9.10 -26.81 -3.47
C GLN A 445 9.67 -25.55 -4.09
N LYS A 446 9.35 -25.25 -5.36
CA LYS A 446 9.92 -24.14 -6.13
C LYS A 446 8.93 -23.56 -7.14
N SER A 447 8.75 -22.23 -7.10
CA SER A 447 7.87 -21.54 -8.04
C SER A 447 8.28 -21.73 -9.50
N GLY A 448 7.30 -21.95 -10.38
CA GLY A 448 7.48 -21.95 -11.84
C GLY A 448 8.35 -23.07 -12.40
N THR A 449 8.65 -24.10 -11.62
CA THR A 449 9.39 -25.30 -12.06
C THR A 449 8.44 -26.49 -12.11
N SER A 450 8.59 -27.36 -13.11
CA SER A 450 7.87 -28.63 -13.18
C SER A 450 8.39 -29.58 -12.11
N GLU A 451 7.49 -30.02 -11.22
CA GLU A 451 7.74 -30.97 -10.15
C GLU A 451 6.96 -32.28 -10.41
N TYR A 452 7.45 -33.41 -9.91
CA TYR A 452 6.95 -34.75 -10.26
C TYR A 452 6.46 -35.53 -9.03
N PRO A 453 5.29 -35.16 -8.45
CA PRO A 453 4.85 -35.67 -7.16
C PRO A 453 4.54 -37.17 -7.15
N LEU A 454 4.23 -37.76 -8.30
CA LEU A 454 3.86 -39.18 -8.43
C LEU A 454 5.02 -40.11 -8.75
N LYS A 455 6.24 -39.58 -8.94
CA LYS A 455 7.43 -40.35 -9.34
C LYS A 455 7.77 -41.50 -8.39
N ASN A 456 7.45 -41.35 -7.11
CA ASN A 456 7.72 -42.35 -6.08
C ASN A 456 6.54 -43.28 -5.79
N TYR A 457 5.52 -43.30 -6.65
CA TYR A 457 4.33 -44.11 -6.47
C TYR A 457 4.14 -45.09 -7.64
N ALA A 458 3.48 -46.20 -7.37
CA ALA A 458 3.02 -47.16 -8.39
C ALA A 458 1.56 -47.52 -8.14
N LEU A 459 0.85 -47.88 -9.21
CA LEU A 459 -0.51 -48.37 -9.12
C LEU A 459 -0.50 -49.89 -8.94
N VAL A 460 -1.29 -50.39 -7.99
CA VAL A 460 -1.41 -51.81 -7.70
C VAL A 460 -2.85 -52.24 -7.92
N VAL A 461 -3.04 -53.30 -8.69
CA VAL A 461 -4.29 -54.04 -8.80
C VAL A 461 -4.15 -55.35 -8.04
N SER A 462 -5.14 -55.70 -7.23
CA SER A 462 -5.15 -56.90 -6.39
C SER A 462 -6.50 -57.62 -6.46
N ASN A 463 -6.57 -58.81 -5.86
CA ASN A 463 -7.69 -59.75 -6.02
C ASN A 463 -7.91 -60.19 -7.49
N LEU A 464 -6.83 -60.33 -8.25
CA LEU A 464 -6.87 -60.76 -9.65
C LEU A 464 -7.40 -62.19 -9.83
N GLY A 465 -7.36 -63.02 -8.79
CA GLY A 465 -7.99 -64.35 -8.78
C GLY A 465 -9.50 -64.32 -8.98
N SER A 466 -10.14 -63.15 -8.84
CA SER A 466 -11.57 -62.95 -9.15
C SER A 466 -11.88 -62.87 -10.65
N VAL A 467 -10.87 -62.65 -11.51
CA VAL A 467 -11.05 -62.58 -12.97
C VAL A 467 -11.24 -63.99 -13.55
N LYS A 468 -12.43 -64.24 -14.10
CA LYS A 468 -12.83 -65.58 -14.57
C LYS A 468 -12.64 -65.81 -16.07
N TYR A 469 -12.43 -64.75 -16.85
CA TYR A 469 -12.41 -64.81 -18.32
C TYR A 469 -11.11 -64.24 -18.88
N ALA A 470 -10.53 -64.91 -19.88
CA ALA A 470 -9.37 -64.38 -20.60
C ALA A 470 -9.80 -63.23 -21.52
N GLY A 471 -8.91 -62.27 -21.73
CA GLY A 471 -9.13 -61.17 -22.66
C GLY A 471 -8.33 -59.92 -22.28
N ASN A 472 -8.51 -58.87 -23.07
CA ASN A 472 -7.94 -57.56 -22.79
C ASN A 472 -8.87 -56.79 -21.86
N TYR A 473 -8.34 -56.28 -20.75
CA TYR A 473 -9.09 -55.50 -19.79
C TYR A 473 -8.51 -54.10 -19.68
N SER A 474 -9.40 -53.11 -19.54
CA SER A 474 -9.04 -51.72 -19.27
C SER A 474 -9.91 -51.14 -18.16
N ALA A 475 -9.35 -50.20 -17.40
CA ALA A 475 -10.05 -49.40 -16.40
C ALA A 475 -9.71 -47.92 -16.61
N THR A 476 -10.60 -47.02 -16.20
CA THR A 476 -10.41 -45.58 -16.31
C THR A 476 -10.30 -44.96 -14.93
N LEU A 477 -9.25 -44.18 -14.73
CA LEU A 477 -9.00 -43.41 -13.51
C LEU A 477 -9.10 -41.93 -13.84
N THR A 478 -9.74 -41.15 -12.97
CA THR A 478 -9.80 -39.69 -13.05
C THR A 478 -8.96 -39.10 -11.94
N TRP A 479 -8.06 -38.21 -12.31
CA TRP A 479 -7.21 -37.48 -11.38
C TRP A 479 -7.73 -36.06 -11.23
N THR A 480 -7.89 -35.58 -10.00
CA THR A 480 -8.35 -34.22 -9.70
C THR A 480 -7.35 -33.55 -8.78
N PHE A 481 -6.79 -32.44 -9.26
CA PHE A 481 -5.83 -31.64 -8.52
C PHE A 481 -6.54 -30.39 -8.04
N THR A 482 -6.63 -30.21 -6.74
CA THR A 482 -7.26 -29.04 -6.14
C THR A 482 -6.29 -28.35 -5.19
N ASP A 483 -6.53 -27.07 -4.93
CA ASP A 483 -5.90 -26.42 -3.78
C ASP A 483 -6.28 -27.20 -2.52
N SER A 484 -5.27 -27.59 -1.75
CA SER A 484 -5.49 -28.18 -0.44
C SER A 484 -5.86 -27.07 0.54
N PRO A 485 -6.76 -27.31 1.51
CA PRO A 485 -7.01 -26.36 2.59
C PRO A 485 -5.75 -26.03 3.41
#